data_AF-A0A376THR3-F1
#
_entry.id   AF-A0A376THR3-F1
#
_cell.length_a   1.000
_cell.length_b   1.000
_cell.length_c   1.000
_cell.angle_alpha   90.00
_cell.angle_beta   90.00
_cell.angle_gamma   90.00
#
_symmetry.space_group_name_H-M   'P 1'
#
loop_
_entity.id
_entity.type
_entity.pdbx_description
1 polymer ?
#
loop_
_entity_poly.entity_id
_entity_poly.type
_entity_poly.pdbx_seq_one_letter_code
_entity_poly.pdbx_strand_id
1 'polypeptide(L)'
;MNNEETFYQAMRRQGVTRRSFLKYCSLAATSLGLGAGMAPKIAWALENKPRIPVVWIHGLECTCCTESFIRSAHPLAKDVILSLISLDYDDT
;
A
#
# COMPACT_ATOMS: atom_id res chain seq x y z
N MET A 1 -21.85 2.92 0.29
CA MET A 1 -20.61 3.70 0.04
C MET A 1 -19.48 2.86 0.60
N ASN A 2 -18.60 2.32 -0.24
CA ASN A 2 -17.47 1.51 0.27
C ASN A 2 -16.60 2.41 1.16
N ASN A 3 -16.48 2.02 2.43
CA ASN A 3 -15.84 2.81 3.50
C ASN A 3 -14.32 2.53 3.56
N GLU A 4 -13.72 2.09 2.46
CA GLU A 4 -12.34 1.60 2.42
C GLU A 4 -11.38 2.72 1.98
N GLU A 5 -10.32 2.91 2.76
CA GLU A 5 -9.30 3.93 2.52
C GLU A 5 -8.52 3.63 1.23
N THR A 6 -8.39 4.63 0.34
CA THR A 6 -7.59 4.50 -0.88
C THR A 6 -6.12 4.86 -0.61
N PHE A 7 -5.21 4.39 -1.48
CA PHE A 7 -3.79 4.75 -1.37
C PHE A 7 -3.56 6.27 -1.38
N TYR A 8 -4.34 7.00 -2.18
CA TYR A 8 -4.29 8.46 -2.17
C TYR A 8 -4.65 9.04 -0.80
N GLN A 9 -5.72 8.56 -0.17
CA GLN A 9 -6.13 9.04 1.16
C GLN A 9 -5.08 8.74 2.24
N ALA A 10 -4.52 7.53 2.23
CA ALA A 10 -3.43 7.15 3.15
C ALA A 10 -2.19 8.06 2.98
N MET A 11 -1.77 8.30 1.74
CA MET A 11 -0.66 9.22 1.45
C MET A 11 -0.96 10.67 1.86
N ARG A 12 -2.21 11.12 1.69
CA ARG A 12 -2.64 12.47 2.12
C ARG A 12 -2.58 12.63 3.63
N ARG A 13 -2.96 11.61 4.40
CA ARG A 13 -2.86 11.59 5.87
C ARG A 13 -1.42 11.67 6.36
N GLN A 14 -0.46 11.14 5.60
CA GLN A 14 0.98 11.26 5.86
C GLN A 14 1.58 12.60 5.39
N GLY A 15 0.77 13.54 4.88
CA GLY A 15 1.21 14.87 4.49
C GLY A 15 1.67 15.01 3.03
N VAL A 16 1.45 13.99 2.18
CA VAL A 16 1.84 14.07 0.76
C VAL A 16 0.96 15.10 0.04
N THR A 17 1.60 16.06 -0.63
CA THR A 17 0.87 17.05 -1.45
C THR A 17 0.38 16.43 -2.76
N ARG A 18 -0.70 16.97 -3.34
CA ARG A 18 -1.20 16.53 -4.67
C ARG A 18 -0.11 16.60 -5.75
N ARG A 19 0.77 17.61 -5.69
CA ARG A 19 1.90 17.73 -6.62
C ARG A 19 2.92 16.61 -6.43
N SER A 20 3.29 16.28 -5.19
CA SER A 20 4.22 15.18 -4.90
C SER A 20 3.64 13.83 -5.32
N PHE A 21 2.32 13.63 -5.11
CA PHE A 21 1.60 12.45 -5.58
C PHE A 21 1.67 12.30 -7.11
N LEU A 22 1.37 13.36 -7.87
CA LEU A 22 1.46 13.30 -9.33
C LEU A 22 2.89 13.03 -9.83
N LYS A 23 3.91 13.62 -9.18
CA LYS A 23 5.32 13.29 -9.46
C LYS A 23 5.61 11.81 -9.22
N TYR A 24 5.09 11.24 -8.14
CA TYR A 24 5.23 9.82 -7.85
C TYR A 24 4.58 8.96 -8.93
N CYS A 25 3.36 9.26 -9.38
CA CYS A 25 2.71 8.53 -10.46
C CYS A 25 3.49 8.60 -11.78
N SER A 26 4.07 9.77 -12.09
CA SER A 26 4.96 9.93 -13.25
C SER A 26 6.24 9.10 -13.11
N LEU A 27 6.87 9.12 -11.93
CA LEU A 27 8.07 8.33 -11.65
C LEU A 27 7.77 6.82 -11.75
N ALA A 28 6.64 6.37 -11.19
CA ALA A 28 6.20 4.99 -11.23
C ALA A 28 5.91 4.51 -12.67
N ALA A 29 5.27 5.36 -13.48
CA ALA A 29 5.06 5.06 -14.90
C ALA A 29 6.41 4.86 -15.62
N THR A 30 7.36 5.77 -15.41
CA THR A 30 8.69 5.70 -16.02
C THR A 30 9.50 4.50 -15.52
N SER A 31 9.46 4.18 -14.23
CA SER A 31 10.18 3.02 -13.67
C SER A 31 9.67 1.69 -14.21
N LEU A 32 8.39 1.65 -14.60
CA LEU A 32 7.76 0.49 -15.25
C LEU A 32 7.92 0.49 -16.78
N GLY A 33 8.64 1.47 -17.35
CA GLY A 33 8.79 1.60 -18.81
C GLY A 33 7.50 1.96 -19.55
N LEU A 34 6.51 2.53 -18.85
CA LEU A 34 5.21 2.88 -19.42
C LEU A 34 5.24 4.27 -20.07
N GLY A 35 4.54 4.43 -21.19
CA GLY A 35 4.46 5.71 -21.89
C GLY A 35 3.77 6.82 -21.09
N ALA A 36 3.99 8.08 -21.46
CA ALA A 36 3.52 9.27 -20.73
C ALA A 36 2.00 9.30 -20.48
N GLY A 37 1.20 8.66 -21.34
CA GLY A 37 -0.25 8.53 -21.17
C GLY A 37 -0.69 7.61 -20.02
N MET A 38 0.23 6.89 -19.38
CA MET A 38 -0.08 5.94 -18.31
C MET A 38 -0.09 6.59 -16.91
N ALA A 39 0.65 7.68 -16.70
CA ALA A 39 0.69 8.36 -15.41
C ALA A 39 -0.71 8.82 -14.92
N PRO A 40 -1.60 9.36 -15.77
CA PRO A 40 -2.98 9.68 -15.36
C PRO A 40 -3.80 8.45 -14.97
N LYS A 41 -3.58 7.30 -15.64
CA LYS A 41 -4.27 6.04 -15.30
C LYS A 41 -3.81 5.51 -13.94
N ILE A 42 -2.52 5.63 -13.63
CA ILE A 42 -1.97 5.28 -12.31
C ILE A 42 -2.54 6.20 -11.23
N ALA A 43 -2.57 7.50 -11.47
CA ALA A 43 -3.16 8.47 -10.54
C ALA A 43 -4.63 8.14 -10.25
N TRP A 44 -5.43 7.89 -11.29
CA TRP A 44 -6.83 7.50 -11.15
C TRP A 44 -6.99 6.20 -10.36
N ALA A 45 -6.15 5.20 -10.63
CA ALA A 45 -6.19 3.93 -9.90
C ALA A 45 -5.88 4.10 -8.41
N LEU A 46 -4.88 4.91 -8.05
CA LEU A 46 -4.52 5.16 -6.65
C LEU A 46 -5.54 6.05 -5.91
N GLU A 47 -6.26 6.90 -6.64
CA GLU A 47 -7.34 7.73 -6.08
C GLU A 47 -8.62 6.93 -5.81
N ASN A 48 -8.96 5.94 -6.66
CA ASN A 48 -10.26 5.27 -6.65
C ASN A 48 -10.23 3.82 -6.15
N LYS A 49 -9.08 3.13 -6.21
CA LYS A 49 -9.00 1.75 -5.71
C LYS A 49 -8.67 1.75 -4.22
N PRO A 50 -9.35 0.90 -3.43
CA PRO A 50 -8.97 0.68 -2.04
C PRO A 50 -7.57 0.06 -1.96
N ARG A 51 -6.97 0.14 -0.77
CA ARG A 51 -5.74 -0.59 -0.47
C ARG A 51 -5.95 -2.10 -0.66
N ILE A 52 -4.89 -2.82 -0.97
CA ILE A 52 -4.97 -4.27 -1.20
C ILE A 52 -5.34 -4.95 0.14
N PRO A 53 -6.53 -5.57 0.24
CA PRO A 53 -6.93 -6.28 1.46
C PRO A 53 -6.15 -7.59 1.56
N VAL A 54 -5.61 -7.85 2.74
CA VAL A 54 -4.82 -9.05 3.07
C VAL A 54 -5.46 -9.72 4.27
N VAL A 55 -5.74 -11.00 4.11
CA VAL A 55 -6.20 -11.90 5.17
C VAL A 55 -5.05 -12.85 5.45
N TRP A 56 -4.52 -12.78 6.68
CA TRP A 56 -3.48 -13.67 7.17
C TRP A 56 -4.14 -14.80 7.96
N ILE A 57 -3.91 -16.05 7.54
CA ILE A 57 -4.52 -17.23 8.16
C ILE A 57 -3.44 -18.10 8.77
N HIS A 58 -3.65 -18.49 10.02
CA HIS A 58 -2.74 -19.34 10.78
C HIS A 58 -3.27 -20.78 10.77
N GLY A 59 -2.40 -21.70 10.38
CA GLY A 59 -2.69 -23.14 10.37
C GLY A 59 -2.13 -23.83 11.61
N LEU A 60 -1.38 -24.90 11.41
CA LEU A 60 -0.55 -25.49 12.46
C LEU A 60 0.82 -24.82 12.47
N GLU A 61 0.87 -23.59 12.95
CA GLU A 61 2.12 -22.83 13.09
C GLU A 61 2.48 -22.52 14.53
N CYS A 62 3.73 -22.11 14.74
CA CYS A 62 4.27 -21.73 16.04
C CYS A 62 4.42 -20.21 16.21
N THR A 63 3.69 -19.42 15.42
CA THR A 63 3.71 -17.93 15.38
C THR A 63 5.07 -17.29 15.04
N CYS A 64 6.12 -18.07 14.80
CA CYS A 64 7.45 -17.57 14.48
C CYS A 64 7.51 -16.83 13.12
N CYS A 65 6.58 -17.13 12.20
CA CYS A 65 6.41 -16.37 10.96
C CYS A 65 5.96 -14.93 11.24
N THR A 66 5.01 -14.72 12.16
CA THR A 66 4.61 -13.39 12.62
C THR A 66 5.74 -12.70 13.38
N GLU A 67 6.47 -13.42 14.25
CA GLU A 67 7.64 -12.84 14.95
C GLU A 67 8.71 -12.36 13.96
N SER A 68 8.98 -13.16 12.94
CA SER A 68 9.90 -12.79 11.86
C SER A 68 9.41 -11.55 11.11
N PHE A 69 8.11 -11.46 10.83
CA PHE A 69 7.49 -10.32 10.16
C PHE A 69 7.63 -9.02 10.97
N ILE A 70 7.36 -9.02 12.28
CA ILE A 70 7.51 -7.81 13.12
C ILE A 70 8.97 -7.35 13.24
N ARG A 71 9.94 -8.25 13.00
CA ARG A 71 11.38 -7.96 13.01
C ARG A 71 11.94 -7.59 11.63
N SER A 72 11.09 -7.51 10.59
CA SER A 72 11.50 -7.06 9.25
C SER A 72 12.02 -5.62 9.28
N ALA A 73 13.12 -5.37 8.56
CA ALA A 73 13.80 -4.07 8.53
C ALA A 73 13.48 -3.24 7.27
N HIS A 74 13.25 -3.90 6.13
CA HIS A 74 13.07 -3.24 4.84
C HIS A 74 12.03 -3.98 3.98
N PRO A 75 10.76 -3.56 4.00
CA PRO A 75 10.15 -2.51 4.84
C PRO A 75 9.97 -2.92 6.31
N LEU A 76 9.73 -1.95 7.20
CA LEU A 76 9.30 -2.22 8.58
C LEU A 76 7.85 -2.73 8.58
N ALA A 77 7.48 -3.60 9.53
CA ALA A 77 6.12 -4.11 9.66
C ALA A 77 5.05 -2.98 9.72
N LYS A 78 5.34 -1.90 10.45
CA LYS A 78 4.45 -0.72 10.51
C LYS A 78 4.23 -0.09 9.13
N ASP A 79 5.25 -0.07 8.27
CA ASP A 79 5.18 0.55 6.95
C ASP A 79 4.40 -0.34 6.00
N VAL A 80 4.53 -1.66 6.13
CA VAL A 80 3.71 -2.65 5.43
C VAL A 80 2.23 -2.45 5.75
N ILE A 81 1.88 -2.49 7.03
CA ILE A 81 0.49 -2.42 7.49
C ILE A 81 -0.12 -1.04 7.26
N LEU A 82 0.63 0.05 7.42
CA LEU A 82 0.08 1.41 7.33
C LEU A 82 0.21 2.04 5.96
N SER A 83 1.10 1.57 5.09
CA SER A 83 1.36 2.22 3.79
C SER A 83 1.26 1.30 2.56
N LEU A 84 1.44 -0.02 2.71
CA LEU A 84 1.50 -0.93 1.55
C LEU A 84 0.24 -1.78 1.38
N ILE A 85 -0.27 -2.40 2.43
CA ILE A 85 -1.42 -3.32 2.39
C ILE A 85 -2.44 -2.97 3.47
N SER A 86 -3.70 -3.35 3.30
CA SER A 86 -4.68 -3.35 4.40
C SER A 86 -4.68 -4.75 5.01
N LEU A 87 -4.10 -4.92 6.20
CA LEU A 87 -4.18 -6.18 6.92
C LEU A 87 -5.52 -6.21 7.66
N ASP A 88 -6.51 -6.85 7.04
CA ASP A 88 -7.91 -6.80 7.50
C ASP A 88 -8.20 -7.89 8.52
N TYR A 89 -7.41 -8.96 8.52
CA TYR A 89 -7.50 -10.04 9.49
C TYR A 89 -6.12 -10.67 9.72
N ASP A 90 -5.80 -10.82 10.99
CA ASP A 90 -4.68 -11.57 11.57
C ASP A 90 -5.16 -11.99 12.97
N ASP A 91 -4.92 -13.24 13.38
CA ASP A 91 -5.32 -13.71 14.70
C ASP A 91 -4.21 -13.58 15.77
N THR A 92 -3.00 -13.18 15.34
CA THR A 92 -1.83 -12.87 16.19
C THR A 92 -1.67 -11.37 16.46
#